data_AF-A0A553AIE3-F1
#
_entry.id   AF-A0A553AIE3-F1
#
_cell.length_a   1.000
_cell.length_b   1.000
_cell.length_c   1.000
_cell.angle_alpha   90.00
_cell.angle_beta   90.00
_cell.angle_gamma   90.00
#
_symmetry.space_group_name_H-M   'P 1'
#
loop_
_entity.id
_entity.type
_entity.pdbx_description
1 polymer ?
#
loop_
_entity_poly.entity_id
_entity_poly.type
_entity_poly.pdbx_seq_one_letter_code
_entity_poly.pdbx_strand_id
1 'polypeptide(L)'
;MPKVSLQSADKYVHFTFHFVFTWLWFLYFESRKNELGNSKTIFLVFLLSFLYGISVEIMQGLFTLTRKADLFDVLANTVGALTAAASILVFQKYIRKEKSL
;
A
#
# COMPACT_ATOMS: atom_id res chain seq x y z
N MET A 1 -16.95 -27.65 7.46
CA MET A 1 -16.75 -26.48 6.58
C MET A 1 -15.32 -26.52 6.06
N PRO A 2 -15.05 -26.21 4.78
CA PRO A 2 -13.70 -26.33 4.25
C PRO A 2 -12.79 -25.32 4.95
N LYS A 3 -11.68 -25.82 5.51
CA LYS A 3 -10.62 -25.02 6.12
C LYS A 3 -9.78 -24.37 5.01
N VAL A 4 -10.35 -23.40 4.29
CA VAL A 4 -9.49 -22.35 3.73
C VAL A 4 -8.92 -21.70 4.98
N SER A 5 -7.63 -21.87 5.25
CA SER A 5 -7.02 -21.32 6.46
C SER A 5 -7.24 -19.81 6.44
N LEU A 6 -8.19 -19.31 7.26
CA LEU A 6 -8.55 -17.90 7.37
C LEU A 6 -7.31 -17.00 7.53
N GLN A 7 -6.25 -17.55 8.10
CA GLN A 7 -4.93 -16.92 8.29
C GLN A 7 -4.18 -16.61 6.98
N SER A 8 -4.44 -17.33 5.90
CA SER A 8 -3.86 -17.03 4.58
C SER A 8 -4.64 -15.92 3.88
N ALA A 9 -5.97 -15.94 3.99
CA ALA A 9 -6.85 -14.89 3.45
C ALA A 9 -6.52 -13.52 4.03
N ASP A 10 -6.20 -13.49 5.32
CA ASP A 10 -5.81 -12.30 6.06
C ASP A 10 -4.62 -11.54 5.44
N LYS A 11 -3.56 -12.26 5.07
CA LYS A 11 -2.37 -11.68 4.44
C LYS A 11 -2.67 -11.06 3.07
N TYR A 12 -3.60 -11.65 2.31
CA TYR A 12 -4.05 -11.06 1.05
C TYR A 12 -4.83 -9.76 1.29
N VAL A 13 -5.66 -9.70 2.34
CA VAL A 13 -6.37 -8.47 2.71
C VAL A 13 -5.37 -7.37 3.06
N HIS A 14 -4.37 -7.66 3.89
CA HIS A 14 -3.28 -6.75 4.25
C HIS A 14 -2.53 -6.21 3.01
N PHE A 15 -2.09 -7.12 2.14
CA PHE A 15 -1.45 -6.76 0.88
C PHE A 15 -2.36 -5.88 -0.02
N THR A 16 -3.58 -6.33 -0.29
CA THR A 16 -4.50 -5.64 -1.21
C THR A 16 -4.92 -4.28 -0.66
N PHE A 17 -5.18 -4.18 0.65
CA PHE A 17 -5.50 -2.92 1.31
C PHE A 17 -4.36 -1.91 1.12
N HIS A 18 -3.12 -2.28 1.48
CA HIS A 18 -1.99 -1.36 1.37
C HIS A 18 -1.61 -1.04 -0.07
N PHE A 19 -1.85 -1.96 -1.02
CA PHE A 19 -1.71 -1.68 -2.44
C PHE A 19 -2.69 -0.59 -2.91
N VAL A 20 -3.99 -0.78 -2.66
CA VAL A 20 -5.04 0.18 -3.08
C VAL A 20 -4.89 1.51 -2.34
N PHE A 21 -4.64 1.47 -1.03
CA PHE A 21 -4.43 2.66 -0.20
C PHE A 21 -3.29 3.54 -0.76
N THR A 22 -2.17 2.94 -1.12
CA THR A 22 -1.02 3.66 -1.69
C THR A 22 -1.37 4.30 -3.04
N TRP A 23 -2.13 3.61 -3.89
CA TRP A 23 -2.63 4.15 -5.16
C TRP A 23 -3.58 5.32 -4.97
N LEU A 24 -4.55 5.21 -4.05
CA LEU A 24 -5.53 6.27 -3.79
C LEU A 24 -4.84 7.55 -3.30
N TRP A 25 -3.88 7.43 -2.39
CA TRP A 25 -3.11 8.58 -1.94
C TRP A 25 -2.23 9.17 -3.04
N PHE A 26 -1.63 8.33 -3.88
CA PHE A 26 -0.89 8.82 -5.04
C PHE A 26 -1.80 9.64 -5.96
N LEU A 27 -2.96 9.11 -6.34
CA LEU A 27 -3.92 9.81 -7.21
C LEU A 27 -4.43 11.11 -6.58
N TYR A 28 -4.70 11.10 -5.27
CA TYR A 28 -5.08 12.30 -4.54
C TYR A 28 -3.99 13.39 -4.63
N PHE A 29 -2.75 13.07 -4.28
CA PHE A 29 -1.66 14.05 -4.34
C PHE A 29 -1.37 14.50 -5.76
N GLU A 30 -1.49 13.61 -6.74
CA GLU A 30 -1.28 13.93 -8.14
C GLU A 30 -2.36 14.88 -8.67
N SER A 31 -3.64 14.68 -8.30
CA SER A 31 -4.73 15.57 -8.70
C SER A 31 -4.60 17.00 -8.16
N ARG A 32 -3.75 17.21 -7.14
CA ARG A 32 -3.51 18.50 -6.49
C ARG A 32 -2.26 19.20 -7.00
N LYS A 33 -1.48 18.55 -7.87
CA LYS A 33 -0.25 19.08 -8.45
C LYS A 33 -0.46 19.37 -9.94
N ASN A 34 0.15 20.44 -10.43
CA ASN A 34 0.19 20.74 -11.87
C ASN A 34 1.26 19.92 -12.62
N GLU A 35 2.10 19.16 -11.90
CA GLU A 35 3.14 18.34 -12.47
C GLU A 35 2.93 16.86 -12.15
N LEU A 36 2.77 16.06 -13.20
CA LEU A 36 2.66 14.62 -13.11
C LEU A 36 4.06 14.01 -12.86
N GLY A 37 4.19 13.10 -11.91
CA GLY A 37 5.33 12.19 -11.89
C GLY A 37 6.48 12.52 -10.94
N ASN A 38 6.20 13.09 -9.77
CA ASN A 38 7.26 13.36 -8.81
C ASN A 38 7.61 12.10 -7.99
N SER A 39 8.84 11.59 -8.10
CA SER A 39 9.34 10.47 -7.29
C SER A 39 9.22 10.72 -5.78
N LYS A 40 9.25 11.99 -5.35
CA LYS A 40 8.98 12.38 -3.95
C LYS A 40 7.55 12.05 -3.53
N THR A 41 6.56 12.17 -4.41
CA THR A 41 5.17 11.77 -4.12
C THR A 41 5.10 10.27 -3.87
N ILE A 42 5.74 9.47 -4.72
CA ILE A 42 5.75 7.99 -4.60
C ILE A 42 6.39 7.57 -3.28
N PHE A 43 7.54 8.15 -2.94
CA PHE A 43 8.20 7.88 -1.66
C PHE A 43 7.32 8.29 -0.46
N LEU A 44 6.67 9.46 -0.53
CA LEU A 44 5.79 9.94 0.52
C LEU A 44 4.60 9.01 0.76
N VAL A 45 3.91 8.57 -0.29
CA VAL A 45 2.73 7.70 -0.14
C VAL A 45 3.11 6.29 0.29
N PHE A 46 4.29 5.79 -0.12
CA PHE A 46 4.86 4.55 0.41
C PHE A 46 5.10 4.68 1.92
N LEU A 47 5.79 5.74 2.35
CA LEU A 47 6.08 5.97 3.77
C LEU A 47 4.79 6.12 4.60
N LEU A 48 3.79 6.83 4.07
CA LEU A 48 2.48 6.96 4.68
C LEU A 48 1.81 5.59 4.88
N SER A 49 1.79 4.75 3.86
CA SER A 49 1.23 3.40 3.91
C SER A 49 1.97 2.49 4.88
N PHE A 50 3.31 2.55 4.88
CA PHE A 50 4.16 1.75 5.76
C PHE A 50 3.94 2.09 7.25
N LEU A 51 4.00 3.38 7.60
CA LEU A 51 3.78 3.85 8.97
C LEU A 51 2.34 3.59 9.43
N TYR A 52 1.37 3.75 8.53
CA TYR A 52 -0.02 3.41 8.84
C TYR A 52 -0.20 1.92 9.13
N GLY A 53 0.41 1.04 8.33
CA GLY A 53 0.35 -0.41 8.52
C GLY A 53 0.95 -0.86 9.86
N ILE A 54 2.13 -0.34 10.23
CA ILE A 54 2.72 -0.59 11.54
C ILE A 54 1.82 -0.11 12.67
N SER A 55 1.23 1.09 12.51
CA SER A 55 0.35 1.66 13.53
C SER A 55 -0.90 0.79 13.74
N VAL A 56 -1.50 0.31 12.65
CA VAL A 56 -2.66 -0.61 12.70
C VAL A 56 -2.27 -1.93 13.38
N GLU A 57 -1.10 -2.49 13.09
CA GLU A 57 -0.62 -3.73 13.72
C GLU A 57 -0.45 -3.58 15.24
N ILE A 58 0.16 -2.47 15.68
CA ILE A 58 0.29 -2.14 17.09
C ILE A 58 -1.10 -2.01 17.72
N MET A 59 -2.02 -1.30 17.07
CA MET A 59 -3.38 -1.14 17.56
C MET A 59 -4.13 -2.48 17.64
N GLN A 60 -3.92 -3.39 16.69
CA GLN A 60 -4.48 -4.74 16.73
C GLN A 60 -3.99 -5.49 17.97
N GLY A 61 -2.68 -5.45 18.26
CA GLY A 61 -2.10 -6.09 19.44
C GLY A 61 -2.53 -5.47 20.78
N LEU A 62 -2.78 -4.15 20.83
CA LEU A 62 -3.12 -3.44 22.06
C LEU A 62 -4.63 -3.36 22.35
N PHE A 63 -5.47 -3.27 21.31
CA PHE A 63 -6.88 -2.88 21.45
C PHE A 63 -7.88 -3.92 20.95
N THR A 64 -7.43 -5.07 20.43
CA THR A 64 -8.36 -6.13 19.98
C THR A 64 -8.19 -7.41 20.78
N LEU A 65 -9.30 -8.12 21.00
CA LEU A 65 -9.33 -9.38 21.78
C LEU A 65 -9.07 -10.62 20.91
N THR A 66 -9.26 -10.50 19.59
CA THR A 66 -9.27 -11.62 18.64
C THR A 66 -8.12 -11.58 17.64
N ARG A 67 -7.38 -10.47 17.55
CA ARG A 67 -6.22 -10.32 16.66
C ARG A 67 -4.96 -10.16 17.51
N LYS A 68 -3.84 -10.61 16.96
CA LYS A 68 -2.52 -10.43 17.56
C LYS A 68 -1.67 -9.68 16.55
N ALA A 69 -0.75 -8.87 17.06
CA ALA A 69 0.27 -8.29 16.23
C ALA A 69 1.11 -9.42 15.57
N ASP A 70 1.20 -9.42 14.25
CA ASP A 70 1.96 -10.38 13.43
C ASP A 70 2.95 -9.64 12.51
N LEU A 71 4.22 -10.04 12.61
CA LEU A 71 5.27 -9.52 11.73
C LEU A 71 4.99 -9.85 10.25
N PHE A 72 4.32 -10.97 9.97
CA PHE A 72 3.95 -11.33 8.60
C PHE A 72 2.88 -10.40 8.01
N ASP A 73 2.04 -9.80 8.84
CA ASP A 73 1.05 -8.81 8.40
C ASP A 73 1.74 -7.48 8.09
N VAL A 74 2.72 -7.06 8.90
CA VAL A 74 3.61 -5.92 8.56
C VAL A 74 4.34 -6.15 7.24
N LEU A 75 4.85 -7.37 7.00
CA LEU A 75 5.47 -7.73 5.73
C LEU A 75 4.47 -7.67 4.57
N ALA A 76 3.26 -8.21 4.74
CA ALA A 76 2.22 -8.17 3.72
C ALA A 76 1.81 -6.72 3.37
N ASN A 77 1.62 -5.87 4.39
CA ASN A 77 1.36 -4.43 4.25
C ASN A 77 2.48 -3.75 3.43
N THR A 78 3.73 -4.01 3.81
CA THR A 78 4.91 -3.41 3.18
C THR A 78 5.05 -3.84 1.73
N VAL A 79 4.87 -5.14 1.44
CA VAL A 79 4.93 -5.67 0.07
C VAL A 79 3.81 -5.08 -0.78
N GLY A 80 2.58 -4.94 -0.25
CA GLY A 80 1.47 -4.27 -0.94
C GLY A 80 1.81 -2.83 -1.32
N ALA A 81 2.36 -2.06 -0.39
CA ALA A 81 2.79 -0.68 -0.62
C ALA A 81 3.94 -0.58 -1.65
N LEU A 82 4.95 -1.46 -1.57
CA LEU A 82 6.06 -1.51 -2.53
C LEU A 82 5.58 -1.88 -3.94
N THR A 83 4.70 -2.87 -4.06
CA THR A 83 4.12 -3.26 -5.35
C THR A 83 3.31 -2.11 -5.95
N ALA A 84 2.53 -1.38 -5.15
CA ALA A 84 1.86 -0.17 -5.60
C ALA A 84 2.84 0.89 -6.11
N ALA A 85 3.88 1.22 -5.32
CA ALA A 85 4.91 2.18 -5.72
C ALA A 85 5.61 1.78 -7.04
N ALA A 86 5.95 0.51 -7.22
CA ALA A 86 6.54 -0.01 -8.46
C ALA A 86 5.56 0.13 -9.64
N SER A 87 4.28 -0.22 -9.45
CA SER A 87 3.27 -0.09 -10.50
C SER A 87 3.01 1.37 -10.90
N ILE A 88 3.06 2.30 -9.93
CA ILE A 88 2.96 3.74 -10.18
C ILE A 88 4.15 4.24 -11.02
N LEU A 89 5.38 3.79 -10.73
CA LEU A 89 6.55 4.13 -11.55
C LEU A 89 6.40 3.69 -13.00
N VAL A 90 5.89 2.47 -13.23
CA VAL A 90 5.61 1.96 -14.58
C VAL A 90 4.52 2.79 -15.27
N PHE A 91 3.42 3.09 -14.58
CA PHE A 91 2.33 3.90 -15.09
C PHE A 91 2.78 5.32 -15.49
N GLN A 92 3.56 5.98 -14.63
CA GLN A 92 4.11 7.30 -14.94
C GLN A 92 5.06 7.26 -16.14
N LYS A 93 5.88 6.21 -16.28
CA LYS A 93 6.77 6.04 -17.43
C LYS A 93 5.97 5.89 -18.72
N TYR A 94 4.87 5.15 -18.69
CA TYR A 94 3.97 4.98 -19.83
C TYR A 94 3.35 6.32 -20.25
N ILE A 95 2.77 7.08 -19.32
CA ILE A 95 2.15 8.39 -19.62
C ILE A 95 3.17 9.41 -20.14
N ARG A 96 4.39 9.45 -19.59
CA ARG A 96 5.43 10.37 -20.08
C ARG A 96 5.85 10.05 -21.50
N LYS A 97 5.95 8.76 -21.86
CA LYS A 97 6.27 8.34 -23.23
C LYS A 97 5.20 8.80 -24.22
N GLU A 98 3.92 8.65 -23.86
CA GLU A 98 2.79 9.09 -24.69
C GLU A 98 2.81 10.60 -24.95
N LYS A 99 3.13 11.42 -23.94
CA LYS A 99 3.25 12.89 -24.11
C LYS A 99 4.47 13.35 -24.92
N SER A 100 5.43 12.48 -25.21
CA SER A 100 6.65 12.80 -25.96
C SER A 100 6.59 12.46 -27.45
N LEU A 101 5.49 11.83 -27.88
CA LEU A 101 5.15 11.54 -29.28
C LEU A 101 4.25 12.64 -29.84
#